data_AF-A0A3D3S930-F1
#
_entry.id   AF-A0A3D3S930-F1
#
_cell.length_a   1.000
_cell.length_b   1.000
_cell.length_c   1.000
_cell.angle_alpha   90.00
_cell.angle_beta   90.00
_cell.angle_gamma   90.00
#
_symmetry.space_group_name_H-M   'P 1'
#
loop_
_entity.id
_entity.type
_entity.pdbx_description
1 polymer ?
#
loop_
_entity_poly.entity_id
_entity_poly.type
_entity_poly.pdbx_seq_one_letter_code
_entity_poly.pdbx_strand_id
1 'polypeptide(L)' 'MDWLDAYKSKLISIDEAVSKIGSDSDIIVGQCASEPQGCMSRFHIVGDRVENVRVFSVLTLKPYDFYM' A
#
# COMPACT_ATOMS: atom_id res chain seq x y z
N MET A 1 -5.48 -16.94 -22.24
CA MET A 1 -5.66 -15.66 -21.52
C MET A 1 -4.52 -14.75 -21.97
N ASP A 2 -4.82 -13.63 -22.62
CA ASP A 2 -3.80 -12.66 -23.02
C ASP A 2 -3.29 -11.92 -21.76
N TRP A 3 -1.97 -11.74 -21.66
CA TRP A 3 -1.36 -11.03 -20.53
C TRP A 3 -1.83 -9.57 -20.48
N LEU A 4 -2.13 -8.97 -21.64
CA LEU A 4 -2.61 -7.60 -21.74
C LEU A 4 -4.00 -7.44 -21.12
N ASP A 5 -4.90 -8.40 -21.35
CA ASP A 5 -6.23 -8.40 -20.73
C ASP A 5 -6.15 -8.64 -19.22
N ALA A 6 -5.25 -9.52 -18.79
CA ALA A 6 -4.99 -9.76 -17.36
C ALA A 6 -4.39 -8.52 -16.65
N TYR A 7 -3.57 -7.73 -17.34
CA TYR A 7 -3.05 -6.46 -16.83
C TYR A 7 -4.16 -5.41 -16.72
N LYS A 8 -4.92 -5.18 -17.79
CA LYS A 8 -6.00 -4.18 -17.82
C LYS A 8 -7.09 -4.45 -16.77
N SER A 9 -7.40 -5.72 -16.50
CA SER A 9 -8.39 -6.10 -15.47
C SER A 9 -7.90 -5.88 -14.02
N LYS A 10 -6.59 -5.75 -13.80
CA LYS A 10 -5.99 -5.51 -12.47
C LYS A 10 -5.53 -4.07 -12.28
N LEU A 11 -5.55 -3.25 -13.33
CA LEU A 11 -5.15 -1.85 -13.27
C LEU A 11 -6.22 -1.06 -12.52
N ILE A 12 -5.86 -0.57 -11.34
CA ILE A 12 -6.72 0.20 -10.44
C ILE A 12 -5.98 1.46 -9.97
N SER A 13 -6.72 2.43 -9.42
CA SER A 13 -6.13 3.60 -8.77
C SER A 13 -5.41 3.22 -7.46
N ILE A 14 -4.56 4.13 -6.97
CA ILE A 14 -3.83 3.93 -5.71
C ILE A 14 -4.82 3.79 -4.54
N ASP A 15 -5.85 4.63 -4.47
CA ASP A 15 -6.86 4.61 -3.42
C ASP A 15 -7.63 3.29 -3.39
N GLU A 16 -8.01 2.78 -4.58
CA GLU A 16 -8.64 1.47 -4.69
C GLU A 16 -7.70 0.35 -4.21
N ALA A 17 -6.39 0.44 -4.49
CA ALA A 17 -5.42 -0.53 -3.97
C ALA A 17 -5.30 -0.45 -2.45
N VAL A 18 -5.17 0.75 -1.88
CA VAL A 18 -5.06 0.99 -0.43
C VAL A 18 -6.36 0.59 0.28
N SER A 19 -7.52 0.75 -0.35
CA SER A 19 -8.82 0.31 0.19
C SER A 19 -8.92 -1.19 0.45
N LYS A 20 -8.01 -1.99 -0.13
CA LYS A 20 -7.94 -3.45 0.09
C LYS A 20 -7.21 -3.83 1.38
N ILE A 21 -6.54 -2.89 2.05
CA ILE A 21 -5.97 -3.14 3.38
C ILE A 21 -7.13 -3.40 4.36
N GLY A 22 -7.02 -4.51 5.10
CA GLY A 22 -7.96 -4.92 6.13
C GLY A 22 -7.32 -4.94 7.52
N SER A 23 -8.15 -5.07 8.55
CA SER A 23 -7.67 -5.23 9.93
C SER A 23 -6.77 -6.45 10.07
N ASP A 24 -5.90 -6.42 11.08
CA ASP A 24 -4.96 -7.49 11.44
C ASP A 24 -3.98 -7.89 10.32
N SER A 25 -3.78 -7.02 9.32
CA SER A 25 -2.87 -7.26 8.20
C SER A 25 -1.42 -6.92 8.56
N ASP A 26 -0.49 -7.82 8.24
CA ASP A 26 0.94 -7.54 8.18
C ASP A 26 1.33 -7.16 6.74
N ILE A 27 1.70 -5.90 6.52
CA ILE A 27 2.08 -5.35 5.21
C ILE A 27 3.59 -5.25 5.12
N ILE A 28 4.18 -5.91 4.13
CA ILE A 28 5.62 -5.83 3.82
C ILE A 28 5.79 -5.02 2.54
N VAL A 29 6.58 -3.95 2.60
CA VAL A 29 6.84 -3.09 1.43
C VAL A 29 8.22 -3.35 0.82
N GLY A 30 8.36 -3.01 -0.46
CA GLY A 30 9.66 -2.91 -1.11
C GLY A 30 10.58 -1.95 -0.36
N GLN A 31 11.89 -2.18 -0.44
CA GLN A 31 12.87 -1.43 0.36
C GLN A 31 13.53 -0.32 -0.46
N CYS A 32 13.97 0.75 0.22
CA CYS A 32 14.71 1.84 -0.39
C CYS A 32 14.02 2.39 -1.66
N ALA A 33 14.70 2.43 -2.80
CA ALA A 33 14.15 2.96 -4.06
C ALA A 33 12.99 2.12 -4.64
N SER A 34 12.74 0.91 -4.13
CA SER A 34 11.61 0.07 -4.54
C SER A 34 10.39 0.20 -3.63
N GLU A 35 10.44 1.07 -2.61
CA GLU A 35 9.28 1.31 -1.76
C GLU A 35 8.12 1.88 -2.61
N PRO A 36 6.87 1.40 -2.43
CA PRO A 36 5.73 1.84 -3.22
C PRO A 36 5.25 3.22 -2.74
N GLN A 37 6.01 4.27 -3.06
CA GLN A 37 5.81 5.63 -2.54
C GLN A 37 4.39 6.15 -2.76
N GLY A 38 3.79 5.82 -3.90
CA GLY A 38 2.40 6.16 -4.21
C GLY A 38 1.42 5.57 -3.20
N CYS A 39 1.48 4.26 -2.97
CA CYS A 39 0.63 3.57 -2.00
C CYS A 39 0.92 4.01 -0.56
N MET A 40 2.19 4.04 -0.15
CA MET A 40 2.58 4.40 1.21
C MET A 40 2.16 5.84 1.57
N SER A 41 2.17 6.77 0.61
CA SER A 41 1.67 8.14 0.83
C SER A 41 0.18 8.23 1.12
N ARG A 42 -0.57 7.13 0.91
CA ARG A 42 -2.03 7.10 1.06
C ARG A 42 -2.53 6.09 2.09
N PHE A 43 -1.67 5.33 2.76
CA PHE A 43 -2.10 4.37 3.79
C PHE A 43 -2.93 5.01 4.91
N HIS A 44 -2.69 6.28 5.24
CA HIS A 44 -3.46 6.99 6.27
C HIS A 44 -4.98 7.07 5.98
N ILE A 45 -5.41 7.02 4.70
CA ILE A 45 -6.82 7.19 4.33
C ILE A 45 -7.72 6.05 4.83
N VAL A 46 -7.14 4.91 5.22
CA VAL A 46 -7.88 3.75 5.72
C VAL A 46 -7.79 3.60 7.23
N GLY A 47 -7.03 4.47 7.91
CA GLY A 47 -6.78 4.39 9.35
C GLY A 47 -8.06 4.35 10.19
N ASP A 48 -9.09 5.10 9.80
CA ASP A 48 -10.37 5.16 10.54
C ASP A 48 -11.22 3.89 10.43
N ARG A 49 -10.90 2.97 9.51
CA ARG A 49 -11.72 1.76 9.23
C ARG A 49 -11.00 0.43 9.45
N VAL A 50 -9.72 0.46 9.83
CA VAL A 50 -8.92 -0.75 10.08
C VAL A 50 -8.25 -0.67 11.44
N GLU A 51 -7.99 -1.81 12.03
CA GLU A 51 -7.28 -1.92 13.31
C GLU A 51 -6.16 -2.96 13.21
N ASN A 52 -5.15 -2.86 14.07
CA ASN A 52 -4.04 -3.81 14.17
C ASN A 52 -3.25 -4.06 12.87
N VAL A 53 -3.20 -3.07 11.97
CA VAL A 53 -2.36 -3.16 10.77
C VAL A 53 -0.92 -2.85 11.12
N ARG A 54 0.01 -3.73 10.70
CA ARG A 54 1.45 -3.53 10.88
C ARG A 54 2.10 -3.32 9.53
N VAL A 55 2.94 -2.29 9.42
CA VAL A 55 3.69 -2.03 8.18
C VAL A 55 5.17 -2.23 8.47
N PHE A 56 5.79 -3.16 7.77
CA PHE A 56 7.22 -3.44 7.86
C PHE A 56 7.94 -2.81 6.66
N SER A 57 8.77 -1.80 6.96
CA SER A 57 9.62 -1.10 5.99
C SER A 57 11.06 -1.00 6.51
N VAL A 58 12.02 -1.02 5.59
CA VAL A 58 13.45 -0.85 5.87
C VAL A 58 14.03 0.12 4.84
N LEU A 59 14.88 1.05 5.29
CA LEU A 59 15.45 2.13 4.46
C LEU A 59 14.39 3.05 3.81
N THR A 60 13.37 3.42 4.58
CA THR A 60 12.28 4.31 4.12
C THR A 60 12.81 5.67 3.66
N LEU A 61 12.46 6.13 2.45
CA LEU A 61 13.03 7.36 1.87
C LEU A 61 12.22 8.63 2.13
N LYS A 62 10.99 8.50 2.65
CA LYS A 62 10.08 9.62 2.91
C LYS A 62 9.39 9.52 4.27
N PRO A 63 9.05 10.65 4.90
CA PRO A 63 8.13 10.65 6.04
C PRO A 63 6.71 10.38 5.52
N TYR A 64 6.13 9.26 5.90
CA TYR A 64 4.76 8.91 5.52
C TYR A 64 3.81 9.17 6.69
N ASP A 65 2.63 9.72 6.41
CA ASP A 65 1.69 10.15 7.45
C ASP A 65 1.25 9.02 8.38
N PHE A 66 1.21 7.77 7.92
CA PHE A 66 0.82 6.63 8.76
C PHE A 66 1.90 6.19 9.77
N TYR A 67 3.12 6.73 9.67
CA TYR A 67 4.17 6.54 10.68
C TYR A 67 4.16 7.62 11.77
N MET A 68 3.44 8.72 11.56
CA MET A 68 3.43 9.91 12.44
C MET A 68 2.14 10.01 13.23
#